data_AF-A0A3N6EZB1-F1
#
_entry.id   AF-A0A3N6EZB1-F1
#
_cell.length_a   1.000
_cell.length_b   1.000
_cell.length_c   1.000
_cell.angle_alpha   90.00
_cell.angle_beta   90.00
_cell.angle_gamma   90.00
#
_symmetry.space_group_name_H-M   'P 1'
#
loop_
_entity.id
_entity.type
_entity.pdbx_description
1 polymer ?
#
loop_
_entity_poly.entity_id
_entity_poly.type
_entity_poly.pdbx_seq_one_letter_code
_entity_poly.pdbx_strand_id
1 'polypeptide(L)'
;MTGLAARAAVSPATLHRRFRAQLGTTPLGWLTERRVTLARRLLERGEERLDVVARTSGLGTTANLRTHFRRSTGLTPGEYRRRFTPVP
;
A
#
# COMPACT_ATOMS: atom_id res chain seq x y z
N MET A 1 -2.77 -2.46 -14.27
CA MET A 1 -1.58 -2.22 -15.11
C MET A 1 -1.90 -1.35 -16.32
N THR A 2 -2.96 -1.67 -17.06
CA THR A 2 -3.44 -0.90 -18.22
C THR A 2 -3.68 0.58 -17.90
N GLY A 3 -4.30 0.92 -16.77
CA GLY A 3 -4.53 2.34 -16.41
C GLY A 3 -3.26 3.17 -16.21
N LEU A 4 -2.22 2.62 -15.56
CA LEU A 4 -0.94 3.33 -15.36
C LEU A 4 -0.12 3.38 -16.66
N ALA A 5 -0.19 2.31 -17.46
CA ALA A 5 0.48 2.23 -18.75
C ALA A 5 -0.14 3.23 -19.76
N ALA A 6 -1.47 3.33 -19.81
CA ALA A 6 -2.20 4.30 -20.62
C ALA A 6 -1.86 5.74 -20.22
N ARG A 7 -1.88 6.07 -18.92
CA ARG A 7 -1.49 7.41 -18.41
C ARG A 7 -0.03 7.77 -18.72
N ALA A 8 0.84 6.77 -18.81
CA ALA A 8 2.25 6.95 -19.14
C ALA A 8 2.54 6.85 -20.65
N ALA A 9 1.51 6.73 -21.51
CA ALA A 9 1.62 6.56 -22.96
C ALA A 9 2.58 5.44 -23.39
N VAL A 10 2.61 4.33 -22.63
CA VAL A 10 3.47 3.16 -22.92
C VAL A 10 2.69 1.85 -22.84
N SER A 11 3.21 0.82 -23.49
CA SER A 11 2.68 -0.53 -23.31
C SER A 11 2.91 -1.05 -21.88
N PRO A 12 2.07 -1.95 -21.35
CA PRO A 12 2.26 -2.57 -20.03
C PRO A 12 3.63 -3.24 -19.85
N ALA A 13 4.17 -3.87 -20.92
CA ALA A 13 5.48 -4.50 -20.91
C ALA A 13 6.61 -3.47 -20.77
N THR A 14 6.52 -2.35 -21.51
CA THR A 14 7.48 -1.25 -21.41
C THR A 14 7.46 -0.61 -20.03
N LEU A 15 6.26 -0.41 -19.46
CA LEU A 15 6.11 0.09 -18.10
C LEU A 15 6.77 -0.86 -17.09
N HIS A 16 6.54 -2.17 -17.22
CA HIS A 16 7.15 -3.18 -16.36
C HIS A 16 8.67 -3.14 -16.42
N ARG A 17 9.25 -3.10 -17.64
CA ARG A 17 10.70 -3.04 -17.85
C ARG A 17 11.29 -1.78 -17.24
N ARG A 18 10.67 -0.61 -17.45
CA ARG A 18 11.12 0.66 -16.86
C ARG A 18 11.11 0.62 -15.34
N PHE A 19 10.05 0.09 -14.72
CA PHE A 19 9.98 -0.05 -13.28
C PHE A 19 11.08 -0.96 -12.72
N ARG A 20 11.33 -2.11 -13.37
CA ARG A 20 12.44 -2.98 -12.94
C ARG A 20 13.80 -2.31 -13.10
N ALA A 21 14.03 -1.64 -14.22
CA ALA A 21 15.31 -0.99 -14.51
C ALA A 21 15.59 0.22 -13.59
N GLN A 22 14.55 0.98 -13.21
CA GLN A 22 14.73 2.23 -12.46
C GLN A 22 14.47 2.07 -10.95
N LEU A 23 13.57 1.17 -10.56
CA LEU A 23 13.09 1.03 -9.17
C LEU A 23 13.32 -0.38 -8.60
N GLY A 24 13.88 -1.31 -9.37
CA GLY A 24 14.14 -2.69 -8.94
C GLY A 24 12.90 -3.54 -8.66
N THR A 25 11.69 -3.01 -8.89
CA THR A 25 10.43 -3.67 -8.56
C THR A 25 9.43 -3.61 -9.71
N THR A 26 8.29 -4.26 -9.57
CA THR A 26 7.19 -4.18 -10.53
C THR A 26 6.28 -2.99 -10.21
N PRO A 27 5.53 -2.45 -11.19
CA PRO A 27 4.59 -1.37 -10.90
C PRO A 27 3.54 -1.72 -9.84
N LEU A 28 3.09 -2.98 -9.82
CA LEU A 28 2.15 -3.46 -8.79
C LEU A 28 2.81 -3.57 -7.41
N GLY A 29 4.06 -4.05 -7.36
CA GLY A 29 4.85 -4.12 -6.11
C GLY A 29 5.03 -2.73 -5.50
N TRP A 30 5.52 -1.80 -6.31
CA TRP A 30 5.67 -0.39 -5.90
C TRP A 30 4.35 0.24 -5.44
N LEU A 31 3.26 0.01 -6.18
CA LEU A 31 1.96 0.55 -5.79
C LEU A 31 1.50 -0.05 -4.45
N THR A 32 1.72 -1.35 -4.24
CA THR A 32 1.37 -2.03 -2.98
C THR A 32 2.14 -1.43 -1.81
N GLU A 33 3.44 -1.19 -1.95
CA GLU A 33 4.27 -0.52 -0.93
C GLU A 33 3.76 0.89 -0.62
N ARG A 34 3.36 1.67 -1.64
CA ARG A 34 2.77 2.99 -1.43
C ARG A 34 1.43 2.94 -0.72
N ARG A 35 0.59 1.97 -1.04
CA ARG A 35 -0.67 1.73 -0.33
C ARG A 35 -0.45 1.38 1.13
N VAL A 36 0.51 0.49 1.44
CA VAL A 36 0.87 0.17 2.83
C VAL A 36 1.44 1.39 3.56
N THR A 37 2.28 2.19 2.90
CA THR A 37 2.80 3.44 3.48
C THR A 37 1.68 4.40 3.86
N LEU A 38 0.66 4.56 3.01
CA LEU A 38 -0.51 5.37 3.33
C LEU A 38 -1.32 4.78 4.50
N ALA A 39 -1.51 3.46 4.52
CA ALA A 39 -2.18 2.79 5.64
C ALA A 39 -1.47 3.05 6.99
N ARG A 40 -0.13 3.00 7.02
CA ARG A 40 0.67 3.35 8.22
C ARG A 40 0.36 4.75 8.72
N ARG A 41 0.40 5.74 7.81
CA ARG A 41 0.11 7.14 8.14
C ARG A 41 -1.31 7.35 8.69
N LEU A 42 -2.29 6.62 8.17
CA LEU A 42 -3.67 6.71 8.67
C LEU A 42 -3.78 6.16 10.10
N LEU A 43 -3.13 5.02 10.39
CA LEU A 43 -3.10 4.43 11.73
C LEU A 43 -2.33 5.32 12.72
N GLU A 44 -1.20 5.88 12.32
CA GLU A 44 -0.40 6.82 13.13
C GLU A 44 -1.18 8.11 13.45
N ARG A 45 -2.10 8.52 12.57
CA ARG A 45 -3.03 9.65 12.80
C ARG A 45 -4.27 9.28 13.63
N GLY A 46 -4.41 8.02 14.04
CA GLY A 46 -5.48 7.58 14.93
C GLY A 46 -6.76 7.07 14.25
N GLU A 47 -6.76 6.77 12.94
CA GLU A 47 -7.94 6.12 12.35
C GLU A 47 -8.09 4.70 12.93
N GLU A 48 -9.25 4.44 13.52
CA GLU A 48 -9.53 3.19 14.23
C GLU A 48 -10.18 2.13 13.33
N ARG A 49 -10.88 2.57 12.29
CA ARG A 49 -11.70 1.69 11.45
C ARG A 49 -10.84 1.10 10.33
N LEU A 50 -10.46 -0.16 10.50
CA LEU A 50 -9.59 -0.85 9.54
C LEU A 50 -10.18 -0.96 8.13
N ASP A 51 -11.51 -0.97 7.99
CA ASP A 51 -12.17 -0.97 6.67
C ASP A 51 -11.98 0.37 5.96
N VAL A 52 -12.02 1.49 6.71
CA VAL A 52 -11.71 2.82 6.19
C VAL A 52 -10.24 2.92 5.81
N VAL A 53 -9.33 2.45 6.67
CA VAL A 53 -7.90 2.39 6.33
C VAL A 53 -7.68 1.61 5.02
N ALA A 54 -8.31 0.44 4.88
CA ALA A 54 -8.17 -0.39 3.68
C ALA A 54 -8.70 0.30 2.40
N ARG A 55 -9.87 0.93 2.46
CA ARG A 55 -10.46 1.64 1.31
C ARG A 55 -9.64 2.87 0.94
N THR A 56 -9.33 3.74 1.91
CA THR A 56 -8.59 4.98 1.70
C THR A 56 -7.16 4.72 1.22
N SER A 57 -6.52 3.65 1.72
CA SER A 57 -5.19 3.26 1.27
C SER A 57 -5.20 2.52 -0.08
N GLY A 58 -6.37 2.26 -0.68
CA GLY A 58 -6.49 1.54 -1.95
C GLY A 58 -6.22 0.04 -1.87
N LEU A 59 -6.19 -0.56 -0.67
CA LEU A 59 -6.09 -2.02 -0.48
C LEU A 59 -7.47 -2.71 -0.58
N GLY A 60 -8.56 -1.93 -0.52
CA GLY A 60 -9.93 -2.33 -0.83
C GLY A 60 -10.62 -3.03 0.33
N THR A 61 -10.02 -4.09 0.86
CA THR A 61 -10.60 -4.91 1.93
C THR A 61 -9.69 -4.99 3.15
N THR A 62 -10.28 -5.22 4.32
CA THR A 62 -9.54 -5.44 5.58
C THR A 62 -8.62 -6.67 5.49
N ALA A 63 -9.02 -7.71 4.75
CA ALA A 63 -8.20 -8.89 4.50
C ALA A 63 -6.94 -8.54 3.71
N ASN A 64 -7.07 -7.79 2.61
CA ASN A 64 -5.92 -7.32 1.82
C ASN A 64 -5.02 -6.41 2.64
N LEU A 65 -5.61 -5.50 3.43
CA LEU A 65 -4.86 -4.66 4.37
C LEU A 65 -4.01 -5.53 5.30
N ARG A 66 -4.59 -6.52 6.00
CA ARG A 66 -3.83 -7.40 6.90
C ARG A 66 -2.70 -8.13 6.18
N THR A 67 -2.98 -8.73 5.03
CA THR A 67 -1.99 -9.50 4.26
C THR A 67 -0.80 -8.65 3.83
N HIS A 68 -1.06 -7.51 3.17
CA HIS A 68 0.01 -6.66 2.64
C HIS A 68 0.74 -5.90 3.75
N PHE A 69 0.03 -5.47 4.79
CA PHE A 69 0.63 -4.76 5.91
C PHE A 69 1.55 -5.68 6.72
N ARG A 70 1.12 -6.91 7.03
CA ARG A 70 1.96 -7.88 7.74
C ARG A 70 3.18 -8.27 6.92
N ARG A 71 3.02 -8.49 5.61
CA ARG A 71 4.15 -8.78 4.71
C ARG A 71 5.19 -7.65 4.69
N SER A 72 4.75 -6.40 4.79
CA SER A 72 5.63 -5.23 4.69
C SER A 72 6.21 -4.76 6.02
N THR A 73 5.54 -5.01 7.15
CA THR A 73 5.92 -4.43 8.45
C THR A 73 6.19 -5.47 9.53
N GLY A 74 5.84 -6.74 9.29
CA GLY A 74 5.87 -7.81 10.29
C GLY A 74 4.71 -7.79 11.29
N LEU A 75 3.88 -6.73 11.32
CA LEU A 75 2.81 -6.54 12.29
C LEU A 75 1.43 -6.57 11.61
N THR A 76 0.39 -6.93 12.38
CA THR A 76 -0.98 -6.63 11.96
C THR A 76 -1.27 -5.13 12.09
N PRO A 77 -2.24 -4.59 11.32
CA PRO A 77 -2.64 -3.18 11.45
C PRO A 77 -3.02 -2.78 12.88
N GLY A 78 -3.68 -3.67 13.62
CA GLY A 78 -4.09 -3.43 15.01
C GLY A 78 -2.92 -3.36 15.99
N GLU A 79 -1.93 -4.25 15.85
CA GLU A 79 -0.69 -4.22 16.64
C GLU A 79 0.13 -2.97 16.34
N TYR A 80 0.25 -2.62 15.05
CA TYR A 80 0.94 -1.42 14.62
C TYR A 80 0.30 -0.17 15.22
N ARG A 81 -1.03 -0.05 15.13
CA ARG A 81 -1.80 1.06 15.73
C ARG A 81 -1.52 1.19 17.22
N ARG A 82 -1.68 0.11 17.99
CA ARG A 82 -1.42 0.12 19.45
C ARG A 82 -0.02 0.61 19.82
N ARG A 83 0.97 0.38 18.96
CA ARG A 83 2.37 0.75 19.20
C ARG A 83 2.71 2.17 18.76
N PHE A 84 2.03 2.71 17.76
CA PHE A 84 2.45 3.93 17.06
C PHE A 84 1.39 5.03 16.96
N THR A 85 0.16 4.81 17.44
CA THR A 85 -0.81 5.88 17.61
C THR A 85 -0.49 6.66 18.88
N PRO A 86 -0.45 8.01 18.84
CA PRO A 86 -0.30 8.82 20.04
C PRO A 86 -1.39 8.44 21.05
N VAL A 87 -1.00 8.19 22.30
CA VAL A 87 -1.97 8.15 23.40
C VAL A 87 -2.62 9.54 23.47
N PRO A 88 -3.96 9.64 23.49
CA PRO A 88 -4.63 10.92 23.64
C PRO A 88 -4.21 11.65 24.92
#